data_AF-A0A3D5AQF5-F1
#
_entry.id   AF-A0A3D5AQF5-F1
#
_cell.length_a   1.000
_cell.length_b   1.000
_cell.length_c   1.000
_cell.angle_alpha   90.00
_cell.angle_beta   90.00
_cell.angle_gamma   90.00
#
_symmetry.space_group_name_H-M   'P 1'
#
loop_
_entity.id
_entity.type
_entity.pdbx_description
1 polymer ?
#
loop_
_entity_poly.entity_id
_entity_poly.type
_entity_poly.pdbx_seq_one_letter_code
_entity_poly.pdbx_strand_id
1 'polypeptide(L)' 'MPLTPADVHNVAFKKPPIGKRGYDEEEVDAFLDEVERELARLIEENTELRMQAERGYMTFYDVLPG' A
#
# COMPACT_ATOMS: atom_id res chain seq x y z
N MET A 1 5.20 11.28 3.33
CA MET A 1 4.45 10.16 3.94
C MET A 1 4.10 9.20 2.80
N PRO A 2 4.36 7.89 2.95
CA PRO A 2 3.92 6.92 1.94
C PRO A 2 2.38 6.91 1.87
N LEU A 3 1.84 6.60 0.70
CA LEU A 3 0.41 6.39 0.51
C LEU A 3 -0.04 5.21 1.39
N THR A 4 -1.14 5.37 2.12
CA THR A 4 -1.75 4.31 2.94
C THR A 4 -3.02 3.78 2.29
N PRO A 5 -3.47 2.55 2.62
CA PRO A 5 -4.79 2.06 2.19
C PRO A 5 -5.93 3.00 2.60
N ALA A 6 -5.85 3.61 3.79
CA ALA A 6 -6.83 4.60 4.24
C ALA A 6 -6.81 5.86 3.37
N ASP A 7 -5.66 6.29 2.86
CA ASP A 7 -5.60 7.43 1.93
C ASP A 7 -6.27 7.09 0.59
N VAL A 8 -6.16 5.84 0.12
CA VAL A 8 -6.84 5.35 -1.09
C VAL A 8 -8.35 5.31 -0.87
N HIS A 9 -8.79 4.77 0.27
CA HIS A 9 -10.21 4.68 0.62
C HIS A 9 -10.90 6.05 0.72
N ASN A 10 -10.19 7.03 1.31
CA ASN A 10 -10.77 8.34 1.60
C ASN A 10 -10.56 9.37 0.48
N VAL A 11 -9.94 8.98 -0.64
CA VAL A 11 -9.67 9.92 -1.74
C VAL A 11 -10.98 10.37 -2.39
N ALA A 12 -11.09 11.66 -2.69
CA ALA A 12 -12.21 12.22 -3.41
C ALA A 12 -11.73 12.93 -4.67
N PHE A 13 -12.21 12.49 -5.84
CA PHE A 13 -11.90 13.12 -7.12
C PHE A 13 -12.90 14.24 -7.46
N LYS A 14 -12.40 15.32 -8.07
CA LYS A 14 -13.26 16.39 -8.57
C LYS A 14 -13.98 15.93 -9.83
N LYS A 15 -15.25 16.33 -9.98
CA LYS A 15 -15.99 16.12 -11.24
C LYS A 15 -15.29 16.82 -12.41
N PRO A 16 -15.33 16.23 -13.62
CA PRO A 16 -14.73 16.85 -14.80
C PRO A 16 -15.38 18.21 -15.10
N PRO A 17 -14.65 19.14 -15.75
CA PRO A 17 -15.23 20.39 -16.21
C PRO A 17 -16.45 20.18 -17.11
N ILE A 18 -17.38 21.13 -17.11
CA ILE A 18 -18.62 21.06 -17.91
C ILE A 18 -18.27 20.78 -19.38
N GLY A 19 -18.95 19.81 -19.99
CA GLY A 19 -18.76 19.41 -21.39
C GLY A 19 -17.56 18.49 -21.64
N LYS A 20 -16.83 18.08 -20.61
CA LYS A 20 -15.79 17.05 -20.68
C LYS A 20 -16.30 15.74 -20.08
N ARG A 21 -15.88 14.62 -20.65
CA ARG A 21 -16.15 13.27 -20.11
C ARG A 21 -15.09 12.94 -19.06
N GLY A 22 -15.51 12.35 -17.95
CA GLY A 22 -14.65 11.72 -16.95
C GLY A 22 -14.72 10.20 -17.05
N TYR A 23 -14.01 9.52 -16.14
CA TYR A 23 -14.20 8.09 -15.91
C TYR A 23 -15.58 7.81 -15.31
N ASP A 24 -16.04 6.57 -15.47
CA ASP A 24 -17.21 6.08 -14.76
C ASP A 24 -16.89 5.95 -13.26
N GLU A 25 -17.78 6.44 -12.40
CA GLU A 25 -17.54 6.49 -10.96
C GLU A 25 -17.50 5.08 -10.36
N GLU A 26 -18.37 4.17 -10.82
CA GLU A 26 -18.41 2.79 -10.33
C GLU A 26 -17.17 2.00 -10.75
N GLU A 27 -16.68 2.21 -11.99
CA GLU A 27 -15.43 1.59 -12.44
C GLU A 27 -14.21 2.11 -11.66
N VAL A 28 -14.17 3.40 -11.36
CA VAL A 28 -13.09 3.99 -10.56
C VAL A 28 -13.12 3.45 -9.13
N ASP A 29 -14.29 3.41 -8.51
CA ASP A 29 -14.43 2.92 -7.13
C ASP A 29 -14.04 1.44 -7.03
N ALA A 30 -14.51 0.59 -7.96
CA ALA A 30 -14.14 -0.83 -7.99
C ALA A 30 -12.63 -1.03 -8.16
N PHE A 31 -11.96 -0.19 -8.95
CA PHE A 31 -10.51 -0.24 -9.09
C PHE A 31 -9.79 0.24 -7.83
N LEU A 32 -10.28 1.29 -7.15
CA LEU A 32 -9.70 1.76 -5.89
C LEU A 32 -9.82 0.71 -4.78
N ASP A 33 -10.91 -0.05 -4.74
CA ASP A 33 -11.07 -1.19 -3.83
C ASP A 33 -9.99 -2.27 -4.07
N GLU A 34 -9.66 -2.57 -5.33
CA GLU A 34 -8.57 -3.49 -5.67
C GLU A 34 -7.21 -2.95 -5.24
N VAL A 35 -6.95 -1.67 -5.51
CA VAL A 35 -5.71 -0.99 -5.13
C VAL A 35 -5.54 -0.94 -3.60
N GLU A 36 -6.60 -0.63 -2.86
CA GLU A 36 -6.60 -0.59 -1.40
C GLU A 36 -6.19 -1.96 -0.83
N ARG A 37 -6.85 -3.04 -1.28
CA ARG A 37 -6.55 -4.41 -0.84
C ARG A 37 -5.11 -4.81 -1.13
N GLU A 38 -4.63 -4.55 -2.33
CA GLU A 38 -3.29 -4.94 -2.73
C GLU A 38 -2.21 -4.11 -2.02
N LEU A 39 -2.46 -2.82 -1.81
CA LEU A 39 -1.56 -1.97 -1.03
C LEU A 39 -1.45 -2.44 0.42
N ALA A 40 -2.56 -2.83 1.05
CA ALA A 40 -2.55 -3.41 2.38
C ALA A 40 -1.71 -4.69 2.44
N ARG A 41 -1.93 -5.61 1.49
CA ARG A 41 -1.19 -6.87 1.36
C ARG A 41 0.33 -6.63 1.23
N LEU A 42 0.72 -5.69 0.36
CA LEU A 42 2.12 -5.35 0.12
C LEU A 42 2.78 -4.72 1.35
N ILE A 43 2.06 -3.89 2.12
CA ILE A 43 2.59 -3.28 3.35
C ILE A 43 2.83 -4.35 4.42
N GLU A 44 1.90 -5.29 4.60
CA GLU A 44 2.04 -6.41 5.52
C GLU A 44 3.25 -7.29 5.13
N GLU A 45 3.31 -7.72 3.87
CA GLU A 45 4.43 -8.52 3.35
C GLU A 45 5.78 -7.78 3.51
N ASN A 46 5.83 -6.48 3.23
CA ASN A 46 7.05 -5.69 3.40
C ASN A 46 7.48 -5.60 4.87
N THR A 47 6.50 -5.48 5.77
CA THR A 47 6.74 -5.43 7.22
C THR A 47 7.31 -6.77 7.70
N GLU A 48 6.74 -7.88 7.25
CA GLU A 48 7.24 -9.22 7.57
C GLU A 48 8.66 -9.45 7.05
N LEU A 49 8.93 -9.09 5.80
CA LEU A 49 10.25 -9.24 5.19
C LEU A 49 11.31 -8.42 5.92
N ARG A 50 10.98 -7.19 6.35
CA ARG A 50 11.88 -6.35 7.17
C ARG A 50 12.17 -6.99 8.51
N MET A 51 11.15 -7.49 9.21
CA MET A 51 11.33 -8.20 10.48
C MET A 51 12.18 -9.46 10.32
N GLN A 52 12.00 -10.20 9.22
CA GLN A 52 12.81 -11.38 8.92
C GLN A 52 14.28 -11.00 8.67
N ALA A 53 14.53 -9.93 7.91
CA ALA A 53 15.88 -9.41 7.67
C ALA A 53 16.56 -8.97 8.97
N GLU A 54 15.85 -8.22 9.82
CA GLU A 54 16.36 -7.76 11.12
C GLU A 54 16.68 -8.94 12.06
N ARG A 55 15.78 -9.93 12.15
CA ARG A 55 16.03 -11.16 12.90
C ARG A 55 17.26 -11.90 12.38
N GLY A 56 17.38 -12.05 11.06
CA GLY A 56 18.54 -12.68 10.43
C GLY A 56 19.85 -11.99 10.82
N TYR A 57 19.89 -10.65 10.79
CA TYR A 57 21.04 -9.87 11.24
C TYR A 57 21.35 -10.12 12.73
N MET A 58 20.35 -10.07 13.61
CA MET A 58 20.55 -10.29 15.04
C MET A 58 21.10 -11.70 15.34
N THR A 59 20.51 -12.73 14.70
CA THR A 59 20.98 -14.12 14.83
C THR A 59 22.40 -14.32 14.29
N PHE A 60 22.81 -13.58 13.26
CA PHE A 60 24.16 -13.67 12.72
C PHE A 60 25.19 -13.08 13.69
N TYR A 61 24.88 -11.94 14.34
CA TYR A 61 25.79 -11.32 15.31
C TYR A 61 25.88 -12.07 16.64
N ASP A 62 24.80 -12.71 17.10
CA ASP A 62 24.80 -13.51 18.34
C ASP A 62 25.67 -14.78 18.25
N VAL A 63 25.97 -15.26 17.03
CA VAL A 63 26.68 -16.54 16.79
C VAL A 63 28.16 -16.32 16.43
N LEU A 64 28.63 -15.08 16.26
CA LEU A 64 30.05 -14.79 16.04
C LEU A 64 30.80 -14.81 17.39
N PRO A 65 31.71 -15.76 17.64
CA PRO A 65 32.59 -15.69 18.80
C PRO A 65 33.57 -14.53 18.60
N GLY A 66 33.76 -13.73 19.66
CA GLY A 66 34.76 -12.66 19.73
C GLY A 66 36.19 -13.17 19.70
#